data_AF-A0A3D3G1H5-F1
#
_entry.id   AF-A0A3D3G1H5-F1
#
_cell.length_a   1.000
_cell.length_b   1.000
_cell.length_c   1.000
_cell.angle_alpha   90.00
_cell.angle_beta   90.00
_cell.angle_gamma   90.00
#
_symmetry.space_group_name_H-M   'P 1'
#
loop_
_entity.id
_entity.type
_entity.pdbx_description
1 polymer ?
#
loop_
_entity_poly.entity_id
_entity_poly.type
_entity_poly.pdbx_seq_one_letter_code
_entity_poly.pdbx_strand_id
1 'polypeptide(L)'
;QTKTVSKGKTVIDIDGNVVYTPDSQWHGADIFEIQVVTSSTRFNKSKPYLVLTTQIVQEPKNEMKDKSVKTSGGAWGIVGLMGLIGLIGLRRRLKD
;
A
#
# COMPACT_ATOMS: atom_id res chain seq x y z
N GLN A 1 14.80 20.59 -17.30
CA GLN A 1 13.49 20.10 -16.88
C GLN A 1 13.38 18.64 -17.31
N THR A 2 13.60 17.71 -16.38
CA THR A 2 13.39 16.29 -16.66
C THR A 2 11.88 16.13 -16.80
N LYS A 3 11.39 16.00 -18.03
CA LYS A 3 9.96 15.92 -18.34
C LYS A 3 9.45 14.53 -17.95
N THR A 4 9.42 14.26 -16.65
CA THR A 4 8.77 13.08 -16.10
C THR A 4 7.26 13.27 -16.28
N VAL A 5 6.61 12.29 -16.88
CA VAL A 5 5.16 12.29 -17.02
C VAL A 5 4.56 12.11 -15.62
N SER A 6 3.78 13.11 -15.17
CA SER A 6 3.08 13.06 -13.89
C SER A 6 2.12 11.87 -13.85
N LYS A 7 1.90 11.32 -12.65
CA LYS A 7 1.07 10.15 -12.40
C LYS A 7 -0.36 10.54 -12.01
N GLY A 8 -0.77 11.75 -12.34
CA GLY A 8 -2.07 12.31 -12.04
C GLY A 8 -2.29 13.67 -12.71
N LYS A 9 -3.38 14.31 -12.30
CA LYS A 9 -3.78 15.66 -12.72
C LYS A 9 -3.59 16.64 -11.57
N THR A 10 -2.84 17.72 -11.83
CA THR A 10 -2.68 18.84 -10.91
C THR A 10 -3.50 20.03 -11.39
N VAL A 11 -4.25 20.65 -10.48
CA VAL A 11 -4.98 21.90 -10.72
C VAL A 11 -4.51 22.92 -9.70
N ILE A 12 -4.28 24.16 -10.17
CA ILE A 12 -3.93 25.29 -9.33
C ILE A 12 -5.06 26.31 -9.45
N ASP A 13 -5.61 26.70 -8.30
CA ASP A 13 -6.69 27.69 -8.22
C ASP A 13 -6.14 29.14 -8.19
N ILE A 14 -7.00 30.12 -8.45
CA ILE A 14 -6.68 31.55 -8.40
C ILE A 14 -6.24 31.99 -6.99
N ASP A 15 -6.76 31.33 -5.95
CA ASP A 15 -6.36 31.54 -4.57
C ASP A 15 -5.01 30.88 -4.22
N GLY A 16 -4.38 30.17 -5.18
CA GLY A 16 -3.09 29.52 -5.01
C GLY A 16 -3.16 28.12 -4.39
N ASN A 17 -4.36 27.57 -4.20
CA ASN A 17 -4.54 26.19 -3.75
C ASN A 17 -4.08 25.22 -4.84
N VAL A 18 -3.26 24.24 -4.47
CA VAL A 18 -2.76 23.20 -5.37
C VAL A 18 -3.44 21.88 -5.02
N VAL A 19 -4.24 21.35 -5.95
CA VAL A 19 -4.93 20.07 -5.79
C VAL A 19 -4.32 19.05 -6.76
N TYR A 20 -3.82 17.95 -6.21
CA TYR A 20 -3.32 16.81 -6.99
C TYR A 20 -4.30 15.65 -6.90
N THR A 21 -4.73 15.14 -8.05
CA THR A 21 -5.55 13.94 -8.17
C THR A 21 -4.75 12.86 -8.92
N PRO A 22 -4.29 11.79 -8.24
CA PRO A 22 -3.55 10.71 -8.88
C PRO A 22 -4.43 9.92 -9.85
N ASP A 23 -3.81 9.34 -10.90
CA ASP A 23 -4.50 8.53 -11.88
C ASP A 23 -4.83 7.14 -11.30
N SER A 24 -6.10 6.74 -11.40
CA SER A 24 -6.57 5.39 -11.03
C SER A 24 -6.15 5.00 -9.60
N GLN A 25 -5.57 3.82 -9.42
CA GLN A 25 -5.00 3.29 -8.17
C GLN A 25 -3.48 3.44 -8.12
N TRP A 26 -2.92 4.47 -8.75
CA TRP A 26 -1.50 4.74 -8.56
C TRP A 26 -1.23 4.95 -7.06
N HIS A 27 -0.05 4.52 -6.62
CA HIS A 27 0.45 4.68 -5.26
C HIS A 27 1.94 4.99 -5.39
N GLY A 28 2.41 6.04 -4.73
CA GLY A 28 3.78 6.51 -4.89
C GLY A 28 3.95 7.98 -4.58
N ALA A 29 5.11 8.52 -4.94
CA ALA A 29 5.44 9.93 -4.73
C ALA A 29 5.67 10.67 -6.05
N ASP A 30 5.03 11.83 -6.20
CA ASP A 30 5.26 12.78 -7.28
C ASP A 30 5.89 14.06 -6.70
N ILE A 31 6.91 14.59 -7.37
CA ILE A 31 7.62 15.82 -6.96
C ILE A 31 7.26 16.94 -7.94
N PHE A 32 6.83 18.07 -7.39
CA PHE A 32 6.45 19.26 -8.15
C PHE A 32 7.38 20.41 -7.83
N GLU A 33 7.85 21.09 -8.88
CA GLU A 33 8.51 22.40 -8.79
C GLU A 33 7.55 23.46 -9.32
N ILE A 34 7.10 24.34 -8.43
CA ILE A 34 6.18 25.44 -8.75
C ILE A 34 6.98 26.73 -8.78
N GLN A 35 6.90 27.46 -9.89
CA GLN A 35 7.55 28.76 -10.05
C GLN A 35 6.53 29.87 -9.84
N VAL A 36 6.73 30.67 -8.80
CA VAL A 36 5.82 31.76 -8.40
C VAL A 36 6.47 33.10 -8.66
N VAL A 37 5.70 34.04 -9.21
CA VAL A 37 6.10 35.45 -9.31
C VAL A 37 5.42 36.22 -8.19
N THR A 38 6.22 36.85 -7.33
CA THR A 38 5.74 37.67 -6.22
C THR A 38 6.06 39.14 -6.47
N SER A 39 5.50 40.07 -5.68
CA SER A 39 5.85 41.48 -5.75
C SER A 39 7.36 41.73 -5.57
N SER A 40 8.03 40.91 -4.75
CA SER A 40 9.47 40.97 -4.52
C SER A 40 10.30 40.43 -5.70
N THR A 41 9.83 39.37 -6.38
CA THR A 41 10.59 38.76 -7.49
C THR A 41 10.25 39.33 -8.86
N ARG A 42 9.09 39.99 -9.03
CA ARG A 42 8.58 40.48 -10.32
C ARG A 42 9.55 41.40 -11.08
N PHE A 43 10.31 42.23 -10.37
CA PHE A 43 11.27 43.15 -10.98
C PHE A 43 12.71 42.64 -10.97
N ASN A 44 12.94 41.45 -10.40
CA ASN A 44 14.26 40.86 -10.33
C ASN A 44 14.59 40.10 -11.63
N LYS A 45 15.38 40.72 -12.50
CA LYS A 45 15.79 40.11 -13.79
C LYS A 45 16.72 38.90 -13.63
N SER A 46 17.42 38.78 -12.52
CA SER A 46 18.34 37.68 -12.26
C SER A 46 17.64 36.46 -11.66
N LYS A 47 16.65 36.68 -10.79
CA LYS A 47 15.82 35.64 -10.15
C LYS A 47 14.34 36.03 -10.20
N PRO A 48 13.68 35.87 -11.37
CA PRO A 48 12.30 36.30 -11.54
C PRO A 48 11.29 35.41 -10.80
N TYR A 49 11.68 34.19 -10.45
CA TYR A 49 10.81 33.19 -9.83
C TYR A 49 11.28 32.82 -8.42
N LEU A 50 10.31 32.64 -7.53
CA LEU A 50 10.46 31.86 -6.31
C LEU A 50 10.09 30.41 -6.63
N VAL A 51 11.02 29.47 -6.40
CA VAL A 51 10.79 28.05 -6.67
C VAL A 51 10.33 27.38 -5.37
N LEU A 52 9.15 26.75 -5.42
CA LEU A 52 8.62 25.92 -4.34
C LEU A 52 8.67 24.46 -4.77
N THR A 53 9.41 23.65 -4.02
CA THR A 53 9.48 22.21 -4.24
C THR A 53 8.54 21.53 -3.25
N THR A 54 7.64 20.69 -3.77
CA THR A 54 6.70 19.92 -2.94
C THR A 54 6.71 18.46 -3.39
N GLN A 55 6.54 17.55 -2.43
CA GLN A 55 6.42 16.12 -2.69
C GLN A 55 5.06 15.66 -2.19
N ILE A 56 4.28 15.03 -3.06
CA ILE A 56 2.97 14.48 -2.73
C ILE A 56 3.11 12.96 -2.72
N VAL A 57 2.79 12.33 -1.59
CA VAL A 57 2.90 10.88 -1.40
C VAL A 57 1.51 10.28 -1.21
N GLN A 58 1.19 9.26 -2.00
CA GLN A 58 -0.03 8.48 -1.88
C GLN A 58 0.28 7.08 -1.41
N GLU A 59 -0.10 6.78 -0.18
CA GLU A 59 0.07 5.45 0.41
C GLU A 59 -1.06 4.50 -0.04
N PRO A 60 -0.77 3.22 -0.32
CA PRO A 60 -1.81 2.22 -0.46
C PRO A 60 -2.54 2.04 0.86
N LYS A 61 -3.83 1.69 0.80
CA LYS A 61 -4.59 1.34 2.01
C LYS A 61 -3.97 0.10 2.65
N ASN A 62 -3.48 0.24 3.87
CA ASN A 62 -2.99 -0.88 4.68
C ASN A 62 -4.15 -1.69 5.28
N GLU A 63 -4.97 -2.31 4.43
CA GLU A 63 -6.02 -3.23 4.86
C GLU A 63 -5.49 -4.68 4.80
N MET A 64 -4.78 -5.11 5.85
CA MET A 64 -4.48 -6.53 6.03
C MET A 64 -5.79 -7.28 6.31
N LYS A 65 -6.30 -8.00 5.31
CA LYS A 65 -7.45 -8.90 5.50
C LYS A 65 -6.95 -10.18 6.15
N ASP A 66 -7.33 -10.41 7.41
CA ASP A 66 -7.13 -11.72 8.06
C ASP A 66 -7.96 -12.77 7.32
N LYS A 67 -7.29 -13.62 6.55
CA LYS A 67 -7.90 -14.79 5.94
C LYS A 67 -7.62 -15.97 6.85
N SER A 68 -8.45 -16.13 7.87
CA SER A 68 -8.45 -17.34 8.69
C SER A 68 -8.73 -18.55 7.79
N VAL A 69 -7.67 -19.27 7.43
CA VAL A 69 -7.80 -20.54 6.73
C VAL A 69 -8.23 -21.56 7.77
N LYS A 70 -9.46 -22.07 7.63
CA LYS A 70 -9.90 -23.24 8.39
C LYS A 70 -9.06 -24.43 7.92
N THR A 71 -7.91 -24.64 8.55
CA THR A 71 -7.22 -25.93 8.45
C THR A 71 -8.14 -26.94 9.10
N SER A 72 -8.73 -27.83 8.31
CA SER A 72 -9.53 -28.95 8.81
C SER A 72 -8.58 -30.01 9.38
N GLY A 73 -7.78 -29.62 10.39
CA GLY A 73 -7.00 -30.51 11.23
C GLY A 73 -7.80 -31.03 12.43
N GLY A 74 -9.10 -30.73 12.49
CA GLY A 74 -10.00 -31.13 13.58
C GLY A 74 -10.66 -32.49 13.35
N ALA A 75 -10.65 -33.31 14.39
CA ALA A 75 -11.40 -34.56 14.61
C ALA A 75 -10.95 -35.83 13.86
N TRP A 76 -10.71 -35.83 12.55
CA TRP A 76 -10.42 -37.09 11.83
C TRP A 76 -9.11 -37.78 12.25
N GLY A 77 -8.07 -36.99 12.56
CA GLY A 77 -6.79 -37.53 13.04
C GLY A 77 -6.87 -38.22 14.40
N ILE A 78 -7.70 -37.70 15.31
CA ILE A 78 -7.85 -38.28 16.67
C ILE A 78 -8.65 -39.58 16.61
N VAL A 79 -9.73 -39.64 15.82
CA VAL A 79 -10.51 -40.89 15.63
C VAL A 79 -9.64 -41.97 14.99
N GLY A 80 -8.84 -41.63 13.98
CA GLY A 80 -7.89 -42.55 13.37
C GLY A 80 -6.82 -43.05 14.35
N LEU A 81 -6.27 -42.16 15.19
CA LEU A 81 -5.30 -42.51 16.22
C LEU A 81 -5.87 -43.46 17.27
N MET A 82 -7.09 -43.21 17.74
CA MET A 82 -7.77 -44.08 18.71
C MET A 82 -8.08 -45.45 18.11
N GLY A 83 -8.49 -45.51 16.84
CA GLY A 83 -8.63 -46.77 16.11
C GLY A 83 -7.32 -47.56 16.03
N LEU A 84 -6.20 -46.89 15.75
CA LEU A 84 -4.88 -47.52 15.66
C LEU A 84 -4.43 -48.09 17.02
N ILE A 85 -4.64 -47.35 18.11
CA ILE A 85 -4.33 -47.80 19.48
C ILE A 85 -5.20 -49.01 19.86
N GLY A 86 -6.49 -48.97 19.51
CA GLY A 86 -7.40 -50.10 19.71
C GLY A 86 -6.95 -51.37 18.98
N LEU A 87 -6.51 -51.24 17.72
CA LEU A 87 -5.95 -52.35 16.94
C LEU A 87 -4.65 -52.91 17.53
N ILE A 88 -3.77 -52.04 18.06
CA ILE A 88 -2.54 -52.48 18.75
C ILE A 88 -2.89 -53.28 20.01
N GLY A 89 -3.90 -52.84 20.77
CA GLY A 89 -4.40 -53.57 21.94
C GLY A 89 -5.01 -54.92 21.57
N LEU A 90 -5.84 -54.98 20.53
CA LEU A 90 -6.45 -56.21 20.04
C LEU A 90 -5.40 -57.23 19.56
N ARG A 91 -4.36 -56.75 18.87
CA ARG A 91 -3.23 -57.59 18.43
C ARG A 91 -2.51 -58.26 19.60
N ARG A 92 -2.35 -57.58 20.73
CA ARG A 92 -1.73 -58.16 21.94
C ARG A 92 -2.61 -59.25 22.52
N ARG A 93 -3.92 -59.01 22.61
CA ARG A 93 -4.91 -59.94 23.18
C ARG A 93 -5.13 -61.23 22.38
N LEU A 94 -4.85 -61.21 21.07
CA LEU A 94 -4.94 -62.39 20.19
C LEU A 94 -3.67 -63.24 20.20
N LYS A 95 -2.61 -62.79 20.88
CA LYS A 95 -1.29 -63.44 20.91
C LYS A 95 -0.95 -64.07 22.28
N ASP A 96 -1.84 -63.90 23.26
CA ASP A 96 -1.90 -64.60 24.55
C ASP A 96 -2.98 -65.69 24.48
#